data_AF-A0A3B8NI05-F1
#
_entry.id   AF-A0A3B8NI05-F1
#
_cell.length_a   1.000
_cell.length_b   1.000
_cell.length_c   1.000
_cell.angle_alpha   90.00
_cell.angle_beta   90.00
_cell.angle_gamma   90.00
#
_symmetry.space_group_name_H-M   'P 1'
#
loop_
_entity.id
_entity.type
_entity.pdbx_description
1 polymer ?
#
loop_
_entity_poly.entity_id
_entity_poly.type
_entity_poly.pdbx_seq_one_letter_code
_entity_poly.pdbx_strand_id
1 'polypeptide(L)'
;MKKLLILMIVVVAITSFAMAAERPTWAGLDTIIYGWPEFNELGQMTKLQGISFLGYNWRTYFNPVQIQQVNFYWEWGIQALVLGVQGGVGLTYPIPLENTILYLDGYINVQWGVLTSLIPIPLPFIGVGIIF
;
A
#
# COMPACT_ATOMS: atom_id res chain seq x y z
N MET A 1 -4.16 15.00 -34.89
CA MET A 1 -3.85 15.29 -33.47
C MET A 1 -4.54 14.34 -32.51
N LYS A 2 -5.88 14.26 -32.44
CA LYS A 2 -6.59 13.35 -31.51
C LYS A 2 -6.18 11.87 -31.61
N LYS A 3 -6.04 11.33 -32.82
CA LYS A 3 -5.59 9.93 -33.06
C LYS A 3 -4.17 9.65 -32.55
N LEU A 4 -3.29 10.64 -32.63
CA LEU A 4 -1.89 10.55 -32.19
C LEU A 4 -1.79 10.61 -30.67
N LEU A 5 -2.64 11.44 -30.03
CA LEU A 5 -2.79 11.50 -28.58
C LEU A 5 -3.34 10.17 -28.02
N ILE A 6 -4.36 9.60 -28.66
CA ILE A 6 -4.93 8.31 -28.26
C ILE A 6 -3.88 7.19 -28.39
N LEU A 7 -3.13 7.16 -29.49
CA LEU A 7 -2.04 6.20 -29.67
C LEU A 7 -0.98 6.35 -28.57
N MET A 8 -0.56 7.58 -28.25
CA MET A 8 0.36 7.83 -27.13
C MET A 8 -0.19 7.32 -25.80
N ILE A 9 -1.46 7.59 -25.49
CA ILE A 9 -2.09 7.13 -24.25
C ILE A 9 -2.12 5.61 -24.20
N VAL A 10 -2.45 4.94 -25.32
CA VAL A 10 -2.48 3.48 -25.40
C VAL A 10 -1.08 2.90 -25.23
N VAL A 11 -0.06 3.48 -25.87
CA VAL A 11 1.33 3.04 -25.72
C VAL A 11 1.78 3.21 -24.27
N VAL A 12 1.55 4.38 -23.66
CA VAL A 12 1.88 4.64 -22.24
C VAL A 12 1.15 3.66 -21.33
N ALA A 13 -0.13 3.37 -21.57
CA ALA A 13 -0.89 2.40 -20.81
C ALA A 13 -0.27 1.00 -20.93
N ILE A 14 -0.02 0.52 -22.16
CA ILE A 14 0.56 -0.81 -22.40
C ILE A 14 1.94 -0.94 -21.77
N THR A 15 2.82 0.06 -21.95
CA THR A 15 4.15 0.02 -21.33
C THR A 15 4.08 0.08 -19.81
N SER A 16 3.10 0.81 -19.25
CA SER A 16 2.90 0.85 -17.79
C SER A 16 2.41 -0.51 -17.26
N PHE A 17 1.50 -1.17 -17.97
CA PHE A 17 1.05 -2.51 -17.61
C PHE A 17 2.16 -3.58 -17.76
N ALA A 18 2.96 -3.49 -18.82
CA ALA A 18 4.09 -4.41 -19.03
C ALA A 18 5.17 -4.25 -17.95
N MET A 19 5.53 -3.02 -17.58
CA MET A 19 6.48 -2.78 -16.49
C MET A 19 5.92 -3.12 -15.10
N ALA A 20 4.60 -3.08 -14.93
CA ALA A 20 3.96 -3.54 -13.70
C ALA A 20 3.99 -5.07 -13.57
N ALA A 21 3.94 -5.81 -14.69
CA ALA A 21 3.90 -7.27 -14.68
C ALA A 21 5.21 -7.93 -14.18
N GLU A 22 6.36 -7.25 -14.27
CA GLU A 22 7.65 -7.76 -13.76
C GLU A 22 7.95 -7.36 -12.32
N ARG A 23 7.14 -6.49 -11.72
CA ARG A 23 7.34 -6.02 -10.34
C ARG A 23 6.41 -6.78 -9.41
N PRO A 24 6.92 -7.35 -8.31
CA PRO A 24 6.07 -7.90 -7.27
C PRO A 24 5.02 -6.86 -6.90
N THR A 25 3.77 -7.28 -6.89
CA THR A 25 2.63 -6.39 -6.74
C THR A 25 1.83 -6.80 -5.52
N TRP A 26 1.49 -5.82 -4.68
CA TRP A 26 0.61 -6.00 -3.55
C TRP A 26 -0.84 -5.78 -3.98
N ALA A 27 -1.73 -6.66 -3.56
CA ALA A 27 -3.16 -6.41 -3.54
C ALA A 27 -3.77 -6.83 -2.20
N GLY A 28 -4.64 -5.99 -1.64
CA GLY A 28 -5.23 -6.28 -0.34
C GLY A 28 -6.51 -5.50 -0.04
N LEU A 29 -7.27 -6.00 0.93
CA LEU A 29 -8.25 -5.23 1.66
C LEU A 29 -7.53 -4.62 2.86
N ASP A 30 -6.81 -3.53 2.61
CA ASP A 30 -5.92 -2.86 3.55
C ASP A 30 -5.93 -1.35 3.24
N THR A 31 -5.21 -0.52 4.00
CA THR A 31 -5.01 0.88 3.64
C THR A 31 -4.35 1.07 2.28
N ILE A 32 -3.49 0.14 1.87
CA ILE A 32 -2.93 0.08 0.51
C ILE A 32 -3.65 -1.06 -0.21
N ILE A 33 -4.61 -0.71 -1.08
CA ILE A 33 -5.41 -1.71 -1.82
C ILE A 33 -4.65 -2.31 -2.98
N TYR A 34 -3.76 -1.53 -3.58
CA TYR A 34 -2.90 -1.93 -4.67
C TYR A 34 -1.58 -1.19 -4.57
N GLY A 35 -0.45 -1.90 -4.58
CA GLY A 35 0.83 -1.26 -4.32
C GLY A 35 2.04 -2.04 -4.79
N TRP A 36 3.20 -1.46 -4.50
CA TRP A 36 4.50 -1.93 -4.90
C TRP A 36 5.39 -2.07 -3.67
N PRO A 37 5.64 -3.32 -3.21
CA PRO A 37 6.59 -3.58 -2.14
C PRO A 37 8.03 -3.29 -2.59
N GLU A 38 8.83 -2.79 -1.65
CA GLU A 38 10.28 -2.67 -1.75
C GLU A 38 10.91 -3.75 -0.88
N PHE A 39 11.88 -4.49 -1.43
CA PHE A 39 12.57 -5.57 -0.73
C PHE A 39 14.04 -5.22 -0.49
N ASN A 40 14.60 -5.75 0.59
CA ASN A 40 16.04 -5.74 0.80
C ASN A 40 16.73 -6.85 -0.01
N GLU A 41 18.06 -6.94 0.10
CA GLU A 41 18.88 -7.95 -0.57
C GLU A 41 18.53 -9.40 -0.19
N LEU A 42 17.88 -9.60 0.96
CA LEU A 42 17.42 -10.91 1.47
C LEU A 42 15.99 -11.25 1.02
N GLY A 43 15.36 -10.42 0.19
CA GLY A 43 13.98 -10.62 -0.26
C GLY A 43 12.93 -10.32 0.82
N GLN A 44 13.28 -9.62 1.89
CA GLN A 44 12.36 -9.21 2.94
C GLN A 44 11.79 -7.83 2.62
N MET A 45 10.47 -7.68 2.76
CA MET A 45 9.79 -6.41 2.52
C MET A 45 10.22 -5.37 3.56
N THR A 46 10.61 -4.18 3.12
CA THR A 46 11.01 -3.06 3.98
C THR A 46 10.04 -1.89 3.87
N LYS A 47 9.41 -1.72 2.71
CA LYS A 47 8.39 -0.70 2.45
C LYS A 47 7.29 -1.25 1.57
N LEU A 48 6.13 -0.62 1.65
CA LEU A 48 5.02 -0.82 0.74
C LEU A 48 4.45 0.55 0.41
N GLN A 49 4.31 0.87 -0.87
CA GLN A 49 3.67 2.12 -1.30
C GLN A 49 2.59 1.82 -2.32
N GLY A 50 1.51 2.58 -2.31
CA GLY A 50 0.45 2.31 -3.27
C GLY A 50 -0.80 3.14 -3.09
N ILE A 51 -1.77 2.77 -3.90
CA ILE A 51 -3.08 3.39 -3.98
C ILE A 51 -3.92 2.91 -2.80
N SER A 52 -4.60 3.85 -2.15
CA SER A 52 -5.65 3.60 -1.16
C SER A 52 -7.01 3.95 -1.75
N PHE A 53 -8.10 3.61 -1.06
CA PHE A 53 -9.44 4.06 -1.46
C PHE A 53 -9.57 5.58 -1.61
N LEU A 54 -8.76 6.33 -0.87
CA LEU A 54 -8.91 7.78 -0.72
C LEU A 54 -7.70 8.57 -1.26
N GLY A 55 -6.65 7.91 -1.73
CA GLY A 55 -5.45 8.55 -2.23
C GLY A 55 -4.25 7.61 -2.34
N TYR A 56 -3.14 7.99 -1.72
CA TYR A 56 -1.87 7.28 -1.83
C TYR A 56 -1.17 7.19 -0.48
N ASN A 57 -0.67 6.00 -0.13
CA ASN A 57 -0.06 5.71 1.15
C ASN A 57 1.35 5.12 0.99
N TRP A 58 2.17 5.34 2.02
CA TRP A 58 3.50 4.80 2.18
C TRP A 58 3.63 4.16 3.56
N ARG A 59 3.90 2.87 3.57
CA ARG A 59 4.18 2.05 4.74
C ARG A 59 5.66 1.74 4.82
N THR A 60 6.24 1.93 6.00
CA THR A 60 7.64 1.60 6.27
C THR A 60 7.71 0.72 7.51
N TYR A 61 8.35 -0.44 7.37
CA TYR A 61 8.53 -1.37 8.48
C TYR A 61 9.70 -0.95 9.37
N PHE A 62 9.56 -1.10 10.68
CA PHE A 62 10.65 -0.81 11.63
C PHE A 62 11.82 -1.78 11.48
N ASN A 63 11.51 -3.03 11.10
CA ASN A 63 12.47 -4.07 10.76
C ASN A 63 11.99 -4.74 9.46
N PRO A 64 12.89 -5.27 8.62
CA PRO A 64 12.49 -6.05 7.45
C PRO A 64 11.53 -7.18 7.84
N VAL A 65 10.49 -7.39 7.02
CA VAL A 65 9.40 -8.31 7.32
C VAL A 65 9.89 -9.74 7.43
N GLN A 66 9.66 -10.35 8.58
CA GLN A 66 9.95 -11.75 8.87
C GLN A 66 8.68 -12.60 8.83
N ILE A 67 8.78 -13.75 8.17
CA ILE A 67 7.68 -14.71 8.03
C ILE A 67 7.34 -15.31 9.41
N GLN A 68 6.04 -15.53 9.68
CA GLN A 68 5.52 -16.06 10.94
C GLN A 68 5.87 -15.22 12.20
N GLN A 69 6.21 -13.95 12.02
CA GLN A 69 6.46 -13.01 13.12
C GLN A 69 5.60 -11.76 13.00
N VAL A 70 5.41 -11.07 14.12
CA VAL A 70 4.75 -9.76 14.15
C VAL A 70 5.75 -8.71 13.69
N ASN A 71 5.44 -8.00 12.61
CA ASN A 71 6.28 -6.97 12.02
C ASN A 71 5.59 -5.62 12.17
N PHE A 72 6.16 -4.73 12.99
CA PHE A 72 5.61 -3.40 13.19
C PHE A 72 5.97 -2.48 12.02
N TYR A 73 5.07 -1.56 11.73
CA TYR A 73 5.28 -0.50 10.74
C TYR A 73 4.67 0.82 11.20
N TRP A 74 5.11 1.88 10.55
CA TRP A 74 4.38 3.14 10.52
C TRP A 74 3.96 3.42 9.07
N GLU A 75 2.86 4.15 8.94
CA GLU A 75 2.28 4.50 7.65
C GLU A 75 1.89 5.97 7.64
N TRP A 76 1.99 6.58 6.48
CA TRP A 76 1.42 7.89 6.21
C TRP A 76 0.89 7.95 4.79
N GLY A 77 0.03 8.91 4.51
CA GLY A 77 -0.52 9.05 3.17
C GLY A 77 -1.25 10.34 2.94
N ILE A 78 -1.51 10.61 1.67
CA ILE A 78 -2.25 11.77 1.21
C ILE A 78 -3.62 11.28 0.76
N GLN A 79 -4.67 11.91 1.31
CA GLN A 79 -6.05 11.58 1.02
C GLN A 79 -6.64 12.68 0.14
N ALA A 80 -6.74 12.38 -1.17
CA ALA A 80 -7.24 13.30 -2.18
C ALA A 80 -8.71 13.68 -1.93
N LEU A 81 -9.55 12.72 -1.53
CA LEU A 81 -10.99 12.95 -1.36
C LEU A 81 -11.30 13.95 -0.24
N VAL A 82 -10.53 13.93 0.85
CA VAL A 82 -10.76 14.77 2.03
C VAL A 82 -9.78 15.95 2.12
N LEU A 83 -8.98 16.16 1.06
CA LEU A 83 -7.90 17.15 0.98
C LEU A 83 -7.07 17.14 2.27
N GLY A 84 -6.54 15.97 2.61
CA GLY A 84 -5.93 15.71 3.91
C GLY A 84 -4.77 14.75 3.85
N VAL A 85 -4.25 14.43 5.03
CA VAL A 85 -3.21 13.44 5.27
C VAL A 85 -3.71 12.42 6.28
N GLN A 86 -3.21 11.20 6.16
CA GLN A 86 -3.36 10.18 7.19
C GLN A 86 -2.00 9.76 7.72
N GLY A 87 -1.97 9.32 8.97
CA GLY A 87 -0.78 8.75 9.58
C GLY A 87 -1.14 7.80 10.70
N GLY A 88 -0.33 6.77 10.88
CA GLY A 88 -0.63 5.74 11.86
C GLY A 88 0.47 4.72 12.02
N VAL A 89 0.17 3.75 12.86
CA VAL A 89 1.03 2.60 13.14
C VAL A 89 0.23 1.33 13.05
N GLY A 90 0.92 0.25 12.76
CA GLY A 90 0.30 -1.05 12.66
C GLY A 90 1.30 -2.18 12.77
N LEU A 91 0.78 -3.37 12.54
CA LEU A 91 1.53 -4.61 12.52
C LEU A 91 1.08 -5.46 11.33
N THR A 92 2.00 -6.25 10.80
CA THR A 92 1.76 -7.26 9.77
C THR A 92 2.25 -8.61 10.28
N TYR A 93 1.44 -9.65 10.09
CA TYR A 93 1.79 -11.04 10.36
C TYR A 93 1.73 -11.87 9.06
N PRO A 94 2.87 -12.20 8.43
CA PRO A 94 2.91 -12.97 7.19
C PRO A 94 2.75 -14.47 7.47
N ILE A 95 1.74 -15.08 6.85
CA ILE A 95 1.44 -16.51 6.90
C ILE A 95 1.82 -17.14 5.55
N PRO A 96 2.82 -18.03 5.52
CA PRO A 96 3.16 -18.74 4.29
C PRO A 96 2.02 -19.70 3.90
N LEU A 97 1.61 -19.63 2.63
CA LEU A 97 0.71 -20.57 1.97
C LEU A 97 1.50 -21.35 0.90
N GLU A 98 0.91 -22.36 0.28
CA GLU A 98 1.63 -23.27 -0.65
C GLU A 98 2.36 -22.53 -1.79
N ASN A 99 1.78 -21.47 -2.34
CA ASN A 99 2.31 -20.75 -3.51
C ASN A 99 2.40 -19.22 -3.31
N THR A 100 2.10 -18.71 -2.12
CA THR A 100 2.10 -17.27 -1.83
C THR A 100 2.23 -17.03 -0.33
N ILE A 101 2.29 -15.77 0.08
CA ILE A 101 2.26 -15.36 1.49
C ILE A 101 1.02 -14.50 1.69
N LEU A 102 0.17 -14.89 2.65
CA LEU A 102 -0.94 -14.08 3.10
C LEU A 102 -0.45 -13.16 4.23
N TYR A 103 -0.60 -11.86 4.04
CA TYR A 103 -0.25 -10.86 5.04
C TYR A 103 -1.52 -10.47 5.80
N LEU A 104 -1.51 -10.68 7.12
CA LEU A 104 -2.57 -10.18 8.01
C LEU A 104 -2.11 -8.87 8.63
N ASP A 105 -2.91 -7.81 8.47
CA ASP A 105 -2.57 -6.48 8.91
C ASP A 105 -3.51 -6.00 10.01
N GLY A 106 -2.99 -5.31 11.01
CA GLY A 106 -3.78 -4.62 12.03
C GLY A 106 -3.21 -3.23 12.25
N TYR A 107 -4.04 -2.20 12.17
CA TYR A 107 -3.56 -0.81 12.24
C TYR A 107 -4.54 0.14 12.91
N ILE A 108 -3.98 1.23 13.44
CA ILE A 108 -4.72 2.41 13.88
C ILE A 108 -4.17 3.58 13.09
N ASN A 109 -5.03 4.16 12.25
CA ASN A 109 -4.72 5.38 11.51
C ASN A 109 -5.48 6.56 12.08
N VAL A 110 -4.87 7.73 11.95
CA VAL A 110 -5.48 9.01 12.25
C VAL A 110 -5.56 9.80 10.95
N GLN A 111 -6.72 10.40 10.69
CA GLN A 111 -6.98 11.19 9.50
C GLN A 111 -7.14 12.68 9.85
N TRP A 112 -6.37 13.52 9.17
CA TRP A 112 -6.43 14.97 9.26
C TRP A 112 -6.78 15.54 7.89
N GLY A 113 -7.89 16.27 7.78
CA GLY A 113 -8.29 16.90 6.52
C GLY A 113 -9.28 18.02 6.75
N VAL A 114 -9.73 18.65 5.68
CA VAL A 114 -10.67 19.78 5.73
C VAL A 114 -11.97 19.39 6.48
N LEU A 115 -12.40 18.14 6.33
CA LEU A 115 -13.57 17.58 6.99
C LEU A 115 -13.34 17.11 8.44
N THR A 116 -12.10 16.87 8.85
CA THR A 116 -11.73 16.38 10.21
C THR A 116 -10.89 17.37 11.01
N SER A 117 -10.83 18.62 10.55
CA SER A 117 -9.88 19.68 10.96
C SER A 117 -9.84 20.03 12.46
N LEU A 118 -10.80 19.56 13.25
CA LEU A 118 -10.89 19.84 14.69
C LEU A 118 -10.58 18.65 15.60
N ILE A 119 -10.79 17.41 15.14
CA ILE A 119 -10.60 16.21 15.98
C ILE A 119 -10.02 15.07 15.12
N PRO A 120 -8.77 14.64 15.38
CA PRO A 120 -8.26 13.42 14.79
C PRO A 120 -9.11 12.23 15.24
N ILE A 121 -9.69 11.51 14.28
CA ILE A 121 -10.49 10.31 14.56
C ILE A 121 -9.56 9.11 14.42
N PRO A 122 -9.29 8.36 15.50
CA PRO A 122 -8.59 7.09 15.40
C PRO A 122 -9.50 6.07 14.72
N LEU A 123 -8.95 5.38 13.73
CA LEU A 123 -9.65 4.42 12.89
C LEU A 123 -8.92 3.07 12.97
N PRO A 124 -9.32 2.18 13.90
CA PRO A 124 -8.80 0.83 13.96
C PRO A 124 -9.37 0.00 12.82
N PHE A 125 -8.50 -0.78 12.17
CA PHE A 125 -8.90 -1.67 11.09
C PHE A 125 -7.99 -2.90 11.06
N ILE A 126 -8.52 -3.97 10.47
CA ILE A 126 -7.81 -5.19 10.15
C ILE A 126 -7.85 -5.33 8.64
N GLY A 127 -6.71 -5.70 8.06
CA GLY A 127 -6.57 -5.89 6.64
C GLY A 127 -5.96 -7.24 6.30
N VAL A 128 -6.07 -7.59 5.02
CA VAL A 128 -5.40 -8.75 4.44
C VAL A 128 -4.84 -8.41 3.07
N GLY A 129 -3.66 -8.93 2.76
CA GLY A 129 -3.02 -8.72 1.46
C GLY A 129 -2.20 -9.91 0.99
N ILE A 130 -1.92 -9.91 -0.31
CA ILE A 130 -1.04 -10.88 -0.97
C ILE A 130 -0.05 -10.14 -1.88
N ILE A 131 1.07 -10.79 -2.15
CA ILE A 131 2.03 -10.36 -3.17
C ILE A 131 2.04 -11.40 -4.29
N PHE A 132 1.96 -10.94 -5.55
CA PHE A 132 1.99 -11.77 -6.75
C PHE A 132 2.87 -11.16 -7.84
#